data_AF-A0A1S3KY23-F1
#
_entry.id   AF-A0A1S3KY23-F1
#
_cell.length_a   1.000
_cell.length_b   1.000
_cell.length_c   1.000
_cell.angle_alpha   90.00
_cell.angle_beta   90.00
_cell.angle_gamma   90.00
#
_symmetry.space_group_name_H-M   'P 1'
#
loop_
_entity.id
_entity.type
_entity.pdbx_description
1 polymer ?
#
loop_
_entity_poly.entity_id
_entity_poly.type
_entity_poly.pdbx_seq_one_letter_code
_entity_poly.pdbx_strand_id
1 'polypeptide(L)'
;MNGLEVALDQKLIGQHVASRVVHKAVTGFMNNKNPKKPLVLSLHGCSGTGKNFVSQLIAENIYKEGMASSFIHHFQSTVHFPHSSQIENYKDNDPTHLQAV
;
A
#
# COMPACT_ATOMS: atom_id res chain seq x y z
N MET A 1 9.52 -14.09 -6.37
CA MET A 1 9.13 -13.38 -5.13
C MET A 1 8.08 -14.21 -4.41
N ASN A 2 8.47 -15.36 -3.86
CA ASN A 2 7.49 -16.26 -3.21
C ASN A 2 7.15 -15.80 -1.78
N GLY A 3 7.93 -14.86 -1.22
CA GLY A 3 7.72 -14.33 0.14
C GLY A 3 6.35 -13.66 0.32
N LEU A 4 5.93 -12.82 -0.64
CA LEU A 4 4.65 -12.13 -0.54
C LEU A 4 3.46 -13.09 -0.60
N GLU A 5 3.51 -14.09 -1.48
CA GLU A 5 2.46 -15.13 -1.57
C GLU A 5 2.33 -15.89 -0.26
N VAL A 6 3.44 -16.40 0.27
CA VAL A 6 3.46 -17.12 1.56
C VAL A 6 2.96 -16.23 2.70
N ALA A 7 3.36 -14.96 2.74
CA ALA A 7 2.93 -14.02 3.76
C ALA A 7 1.42 -13.74 3.69
N LEU A 8 0.86 -13.57 2.49
CA LEU A 8 -0.57 -13.38 2.29
C LEU A 8 -1.36 -14.63 2.69
N ASP A 9 -0.91 -15.82 2.29
CA ASP A 9 -1.62 -17.08 2.57
C ASP A 9 -1.59 -17.46 4.05
N GLN A 10 -0.44 -17.25 4.72
CA GLN A 10 -0.28 -17.64 6.12
C GLN A 10 -0.83 -16.61 7.11
N LYS A 11 -0.82 -15.32 6.76
CA LYS A 11 -1.15 -14.25 7.70
C LYS A 11 -2.49 -13.57 7.40
N LEU A 12 -2.92 -13.48 6.14
CA LEU A 12 -4.16 -12.79 5.78
C LEU A 12 -5.36 -13.75 5.73
N ILE A 13 -5.96 -13.99 6.89
CA ILE A 13 -7.03 -14.99 7.05
C ILE A 13 -8.36 -14.48 6.49
N GLY A 14 -9.10 -15.36 5.80
CA GLY A 14 -10.46 -15.09 5.32
C GLY A 14 -10.55 -14.19 4.08
N GLN A 15 -9.43 -13.71 3.55
CA GLN A 15 -9.39 -12.77 2.41
C GLN A 15 -8.76 -13.39 1.15
N HIS A 16 -9.12 -14.64 0.83
CA HIS A 16 -8.55 -15.40 -0.29
C HIS A 16 -8.63 -14.67 -1.66
N VAL A 17 -9.70 -13.90 -1.91
CA VAL A 17 -9.82 -13.09 -3.12
C VAL A 17 -8.77 -11.97 -3.13
N ALA A 18 -8.63 -11.24 -2.02
CA ALA A 18 -7.65 -10.17 -1.91
C ALA A 18 -6.22 -10.70 -2.00
N SER A 19 -5.89 -11.79 -1.29
CA SER A 19 -4.57 -12.44 -1.36
C SER A 19 -4.17 -12.74 -2.81
N ARG A 20 -5.06 -13.38 -3.57
CA ARG A 20 -4.80 -13.74 -4.97
C ARG A 20 -4.64 -12.52 -5.87
N VAL A 21 -5.50 -11.50 -5.73
CA VAL A 21 -5.47 -10.30 -6.57
C VAL A 21 -4.22 -9.46 -6.28
N VAL A 22 -3.92 -9.24 -5.00
CA VAL A 22 -2.74 -8.48 -4.56
C VAL A 22 -1.46 -9.18 -5.00
N HIS A 23 -1.33 -10.50 -4.76
CA HIS A 23 -0.14 -11.25 -5.18
C HIS A 23 0.11 -11.11 -6.68
N LYS A 24 -0.93 -11.32 -7.51
CA LYS A 24 -0.80 -11.21 -8.97
C LYS A 24 -0.46 -9.80 -9.43
N ALA A 25 -1.12 -8.79 -8.90
CA ALA A 25 -0.91 -7.40 -9.29
C ALA A 25 0.51 -6.92 -8.95
N VAL A 26 0.96 -7.18 -7.72
CA VAL A 26 2.27 -6.76 -7.24
C VAL A 26 3.38 -7.53 -7.95
N THR A 27 3.32 -8.87 -8.00
CA THR A 27 4.32 -9.68 -8.71
C THR A 27 4.37 -9.34 -10.21
N GLY A 28 3.22 -9.10 -10.84
CA GLY A 28 3.16 -8.69 -12.25
C GLY A 28 3.82 -7.34 -12.50
N PHE A 29 3.59 -6.36 -11.62
CA PHE A 29 4.25 -5.06 -11.72
C PHE A 29 5.77 -5.15 -11.48
N MET A 30 6.20 -5.85 -10.43
CA MET A 30 7.63 -5.96 -10.07
C MET A 30 8.44 -6.74 -11.11
N ASN A 31 7.84 -7.70 -11.80
CA ASN A 31 8.50 -8.47 -12.86
C ASN A 31 8.56 -7.72 -14.21
N ASN A 32 7.79 -6.64 -14.37
CA ASN A 32 7.81 -5.84 -15.59
C ASN A 32 8.96 -4.83 -15.53
N LYS A 33 10.02 -5.04 -16.33
CA LYS A 33 11.17 -4.12 -16.42
C LYS A 33 10.85 -2.77 -17.06
N ASN A 34 9.70 -2.63 -17.73
CA ASN A 34 9.27 -1.39 -18.38
C ASN A 34 7.77 -1.11 -18.14
N PRO A 35 7.38 -0.78 -16.89
CA PRO A 35 6.00 -0.47 -16.58
C PRO A 35 5.58 0.87 -17.20
N LYS A 36 4.47 0.86 -17.97
CA LYS A 36 3.98 2.06 -18.65
C LYS A 36 3.29 3.07 -17.71
N LYS A 37 2.88 2.63 -16.53
CA LYS A 37 2.14 3.40 -15.51
C LYS A 37 2.44 2.83 -14.11
N PRO A 38 2.35 3.62 -13.04
CA PRO A 38 2.48 3.12 -11.67
C PRO A 38 1.36 2.13 -11.32
N LEU A 39 1.65 1.18 -10.42
CA LEU A 39 0.64 0.32 -9.84
C LEU A 39 -0.16 1.09 -8.79
N VAL A 40 -1.48 1.17 -8.96
CA VAL A 40 -2.41 1.75 -7.99
C VAL A 40 -3.35 0.65 -7.51
N LEU A 41 -3.46 0.48 -6.19
CA LEU A 41 -4.35 -0.47 -5.55
C LEU A 41 -5.32 0.29 -4.66
N SER A 42 -6.62 0.06 -4.85
CA SER A 42 -7.65 0.55 -3.94
C SER A 42 -8.23 -0.60 -3.11
N LEU A 43 -8.06 -0.53 -1.80
CA LEU A 43 -8.51 -1.55 -0.86
C LEU A 43 -9.75 -1.05 -0.11
N HIS A 44 -10.90 -1.70 -0.30
CA HIS A 44 -12.17 -1.32 0.34
C HIS A 44 -12.76 -2.47 1.16
N GLY A 45 -13.60 -2.14 2.14
CA GLY A 45 -14.26 -3.09 3.04
C GLY A 45 -14.41 -2.56 4.46
N CYS A 46 -15.06 -3.34 5.34
CA CYS A 46 -15.27 -2.99 6.74
C CYS A 46 -13.96 -2.76 7.52
N SER A 47 -14.03 -2.04 8.62
CA SER A 47 -12.88 -1.93 9.53
C SER A 47 -12.48 -3.30 10.07
N GLY A 48 -11.20 -3.50 10.38
CA GLY A 48 -10.68 -4.75 10.93
C GLY A 48 -10.49 -5.90 9.93
N THR A 49 -10.85 -5.74 8.64
CA THR A 49 -10.72 -6.83 7.63
C THR A 49 -9.34 -6.94 6.98
N GLY A 50 -8.32 -6.26 7.53
CA GLY A 50 -6.93 -6.40 7.10
C GLY A 50 -6.45 -5.46 5.98
N LYS A 51 -7.17 -4.39 5.63
CA LYS A 51 -6.75 -3.46 4.57
C LYS A 51 -5.34 -2.86 4.78
N ASN A 52 -5.10 -2.26 5.95
CA ASN A 52 -3.77 -1.72 6.28
C ASN A 52 -2.73 -2.84 6.44
N PHE A 53 -3.17 -4.00 6.93
CA PHE A 53 -2.31 -5.15 7.09
C PHE A 53 -1.80 -5.69 5.75
N VAL A 54 -2.63 -5.70 4.70
CA VAL A 54 -2.20 -6.01 3.33
C VAL A 54 -1.09 -5.07 2.88
N SER A 55 -1.25 -3.76 3.07
CA SER A 55 -0.22 -2.78 2.71
C SER A 55 1.09 -3.01 3.47
N GLN A 56 1.00 -3.35 4.76
CA GLN A 56 2.17 -3.70 5.57
C GLN A 56 2.87 -4.97 5.06
N LEU A 57 2.11 -6.04 4.75
CA LEU A 57 2.67 -7.26 4.19
C LEU A 57 3.37 -7.02 2.84
N ILE A 58 2.83 -6.14 2.00
CA ILE A 58 3.48 -5.73 0.75
C ILE A 58 4.82 -5.05 1.05
N ALA A 59 4.84 -4.04 1.94
CA ALA A 59 6.05 -3.31 2.29
C ALA A 59 7.15 -4.23 2.86
N GLU A 60 6.79 -5.08 3.83
CA GLU A 60 7.71 -6.03 4.48
C GLU A 60 8.31 -7.08 3.52
N ASN A 61 7.64 -7.38 2.41
CA ASN A 61 8.11 -8.38 1.44
C ASN A 61 8.82 -7.77 0.22
N ILE A 62 8.77 -6.44 0.05
CA ILE A 62 9.45 -5.74 -1.06
C ILE A 62 10.70 -5.03 -0.56
N TYR A 63 10.65 -4.44 0.64
CA TYR A 63 11.78 -3.73 1.24
C TYR A 63 12.25 -4.44 2.50
N LYS A 64 13.57 -4.57 2.65
CA LYS A 64 14.20 -5.23 3.81
C LYS A 64 13.80 -4.59 5.15
N GLU A 65 13.65 -3.27 5.15
CA GLU A 65 13.25 -2.48 6.33
C GLU A 65 11.73 -2.36 6.47
N GLY A 66 10.96 -2.95 5.55
CA GLY A 66 9.50 -2.92 5.54
C GLY A 66 8.94 -1.51 5.65
N MET A 67 8.03 -1.30 6.60
CA MET A 67 7.39 -0.01 6.86
C MET A 67 8.35 1.08 7.34
N ALA A 68 9.53 0.72 7.86
CA ALA A 68 10.55 1.67 8.30
C ALA A 68 11.47 2.13 7.15
N SER A 69 11.33 1.54 5.97
CA SER A 69 12.15 1.89 4.81
C SER A 69 11.94 3.35 4.41
N SER A 70 13.02 4.06 4.09
CA SER A 70 12.95 5.42 3.53
C SER A 70 12.22 5.52 2.19
N PHE A 71 11.97 4.39 1.52
CA PHE A 71 11.19 4.30 0.28
C PHE A 71 9.70 4.07 0.50
N ILE A 72 9.26 3.88 1.76
CA ILE A 72 7.85 3.70 2.13
C ILE A 72 7.37 4.95 2.87
N HIS A 73 6.37 5.62 2.31
CA HIS A 73 5.73 6.78 2.91
C HIS A 73 4.29 6.43 3.29
N HIS A 74 3.95 6.56 4.58
CA HIS A 74 2.63 6.24 5.11
C HIS A 74 1.93 7.50 5.59
N PHE A 75 0.76 7.79 5.00
CA PHE A 75 -0.05 8.94 5.36
C PHE A 75 -1.40 8.49 5.92
N GLN A 76 -1.63 8.75 7.22
CA GLN A 76 -2.94 8.62 7.84
C GLN A 76 -3.69 9.96 7.79
N SER A 77 -4.80 10.03 7.05
CA SER A 77 -5.54 11.28 6.80
C SER A 77 -5.98 11.98 8.08
N THR A 78 -6.47 11.24 9.09
CA THR A 78 -6.96 11.85 10.34
C THR A 78 -5.86 12.39 11.24
N VAL A 79 -4.60 12.00 11.01
CA VAL A 79 -3.43 12.45 11.81
C VAL A 79 -2.69 13.56 11.08
N HIS A 80 -2.40 13.37 9.79
CA HIS A 80 -1.60 14.33 9.02
C HIS A 80 -2.45 15.43 8.38
N PHE A 81 -3.73 15.15 8.10
CA PHE A 81 -4.63 16.08 7.39
C PHE A 81 -5.98 16.24 8.14
N PRO A 82 -5.97 16.63 9.42
CA PRO A 82 -7.18 16.62 10.26
C PRO A 82 -8.22 17.69 9.88
N HIS A 83 -7.81 18.78 9.21
CA HIS A 83 -8.66 19.94 8.97
C HIS A 83 -8.83 20.23 7.48
N SER A 84 -10.07 20.13 6.99
CA SER A 84 -10.40 20.46 5.59
C SER A 84 -10.10 21.91 5.22
N SER A 85 -10.11 22.84 6.18
CA SER A 85 -9.75 24.25 5.95
C SER A 85 -8.28 24.47 5.61
N GLN A 86 -7.42 23.47 5.83
CA GLN A 86 -5.98 23.56 5.61
C GLN A 86 -5.51 22.83 4.34
N ILE A 87 -6.44 22.41 3.46
CA ILE A 87 -6.13 21.64 2.25
C ILE A 87 -5.04 22.29 1.40
N GLU A 88 -5.06 23.60 1.19
CA GLU A 88 -4.04 24.28 0.39
C GLU A 88 -2.65 24.18 1.05
N ASN A 89 -2.57 24.35 2.37
CA ASN A 89 -1.30 24.16 3.10
C ASN A 89 -0.81 22.71 3.02
N TYR A 90 -1.71 21.72 3.01
CA TYR A 90 -1.32 20.32 2.89
C TYR A 90 -0.76 19.98 1.51
N LYS A 91 -1.29 20.59 0.44
CA LYS A 91 -0.77 20.40 -0.93
C LYS A 91 0.65 20.97 -1.09
N ASP A 92 0.89 22.15 -0.55
CA ASP A 92 2.18 22.85 -0.70
C ASP A 92 3.31 22.17 0.09
N ASN A 93 2.97 21.49 1.19
CA ASN A 93 3.94 20.84 2.08
C ASN A 93 4.02 19.32 1.92
N ASP A 94 3.28 18.71 0.97
CA ASP A 94 3.41 17.28 0.69
C ASP A 94 4.70 17.03 -0.12
N PRO A 95 5.74 16.42 0.49
CA PRO A 95 7.03 16.18 -0.18
C PRO A 95 6.92 15.21 -1.37
N THR A 96 5.77 14.56 -1.55
CA THR A 96 5.57 13.48 -2.51
C THR A 96 4.75 13.88 -3.73
N HIS A 97 4.15 15.09 -3.74
CA HIS A 97 3.22 15.54 -4.79
C HIS A 97 2.15 14.47 -5.11
N LEU A 98 1.69 13.74 -4.10
CA LEU A 98 0.71 12.67 -4.27
C LEU A 98 -0.66 13.32 -4.47
N GLN A 99 -1.19 13.27 -5.69
CA GLN A 99 -2.61 13.47 -5.87
C GLN A 99 -3.32 12.26 -5.25
N ALA A 100 -3.97 12.47 -4.09
CA ALA A 100 -4.83 11.47 -3.48
C ALA A 100 -5.88 11.02 -4.52
N VAL A 101 -5.99 9.71 -4.73
CA VAL A 101 -7.01 9.08 -5.58
C VAL A 101 -8.30 8.93 -4.78
#